data_AF-A0A1D9H1J1-F1
#
_entry.id   AF-A0A1D9H1J1-F1
#
_cell.length_a   1.000
_cell.length_b   1.000
_cell.length_c   1.000
_cell.angle_alpha   90.00
_cell.angle_beta   90.00
_cell.angle_gamma   90.00
#
_symmetry.space_group_name_H-M   'P 1'
#
loop_
_entity.id
_entity.type
_entity.pdbx_description
1 polymer ?
#
loop_
_entity_poly.entity_id
_entity_poly.type
_entity_poly.pdbx_seq_one_letter_code
_entity_poly.pdbx_strand_id
1 'polypeptide(L)'
;MAGISITGERIGLDLHPDMEPGGAGAGAVRIIATGAPEATALDCWSALGHAESRGTFGPQEIRLAGDELLCMAARVPGVPQYREGFSLALEPGMAQALGQWLPRLQGASALAKAVLARLAERSGREAWPQEAELVAEVVSRRVLDRLAVDDAFAMATDAEGERYFPRREAMYEALHDALVLQWLEQALAPQDAAAQAAA
;
A
#
# COMPACT_ATOMS: atom_id res chain seq x y z
N MET A 1 2.38 -7.94 4.18
CA MET A 1 2.10 -6.49 4.18
C MET A 1 0.60 -6.23 4.11
N ALA A 2 0.07 -5.44 5.05
CA ALA A 2 -1.34 -5.07 5.11
C ALA A 2 -1.79 -4.36 3.82
N GLY A 3 -3.00 -4.69 3.38
CA GLY A 3 -3.60 -4.25 2.13
C GLY A 3 -5.09 -4.54 2.14
N ILE A 4 -5.74 -4.35 0.99
CA ILE A 4 -7.17 -4.62 0.82
C ILE A 4 -7.34 -5.52 -0.39
N SER A 5 -8.12 -6.58 -0.25
CA SER A 5 -8.59 -7.39 -1.37
C SER A 5 -10.04 -7.03 -1.68
N ILE A 6 -10.33 -6.73 -2.94
CA ILE A 6 -11.68 -6.49 -3.46
C ILE A 6 -11.98 -7.60 -4.46
N THR A 7 -12.94 -8.46 -4.13
CA THR A 7 -13.21 -9.68 -4.89
C THR A 7 -14.62 -9.64 -5.46
N GLY A 8 -14.73 -9.81 -6.78
CA GLY A 8 -15.96 -10.14 -7.49
C GLY A 8 -16.12 -11.66 -7.66
N GLU A 9 -17.06 -12.05 -8.51
CA GLU A 9 -17.31 -13.43 -8.91
C GLU A 9 -16.17 -14.00 -9.76
N ARG A 10 -15.65 -13.23 -10.71
CA ARG A 10 -14.66 -13.72 -11.71
C ARG A 10 -13.33 -12.99 -11.64
N ILE A 11 -13.33 -11.76 -11.14
CA ILE A 11 -12.13 -10.94 -11.00
C ILE A 11 -11.93 -10.45 -9.57
N GLY A 12 -10.67 -10.20 -9.22
CA GLY A 12 -10.24 -9.74 -7.92
C GLY A 12 -9.16 -8.68 -8.08
N LEU A 13 -9.01 -7.86 -7.05
CA LEU A 13 -7.98 -6.83 -6.96
C LEU A 13 -7.35 -6.90 -5.59
N ASP A 14 -6.05 -7.17 -5.54
CA ASP A 14 -5.25 -7.03 -4.33
C ASP A 14 -4.51 -5.70 -4.39
N LEU A 15 -4.80 -4.83 -3.42
CA LEU A 15 -4.24 -3.49 -3.34
C LEU A 15 -3.38 -3.33 -2.10
N HIS A 16 -2.15 -2.85 -2.30
CA HIS A 16 -1.20 -2.60 -1.23
C HIS A 16 -0.59 -1.20 -1.40
N PRO A 17 -0.40 -0.43 -0.33
CA PRO A 17 0.37 0.80 -0.41
C PRO A 17 1.80 0.53 -0.92
N ASP A 18 2.29 1.30 -1.88
CA ASP A 18 3.67 1.20 -2.34
C ASP A 18 4.60 2.05 -1.47
N MET A 19 5.65 1.42 -0.97
CA MET A 19 6.63 2.05 -0.07
C MET A 19 8.05 1.97 -0.60
N GLU A 20 8.27 1.43 -1.81
CA GLU A 20 9.62 1.25 -2.33
C GLU A 20 10.33 2.61 -2.51
N PRO A 21 11.58 2.74 -2.02
CA PRO A 21 12.43 3.89 -2.32
C PRO A 21 12.62 4.01 -3.83
N GLY A 22 12.25 5.16 -4.41
CA GLY A 22 12.30 5.37 -5.87
C GLY A 22 11.17 4.72 -6.67
N GLY A 23 10.13 4.19 -6.00
CA GLY A 23 8.88 3.74 -6.63
C GLY A 23 8.10 4.88 -7.33
N ALA A 24 6.84 4.64 -7.71
CA ALA A 24 6.02 5.57 -8.52
C ALA A 24 5.59 6.88 -7.81
N GLY A 25 6.31 7.28 -6.75
CA GLY A 25 6.10 8.52 -6.00
C GLY A 25 5.28 8.35 -4.72
N ALA A 26 5.08 9.47 -4.01
CA ALA A 26 4.23 9.50 -2.82
C ALA A 26 2.77 9.15 -3.17
N GLY A 27 2.17 8.27 -2.37
CA GLY A 27 0.81 7.81 -2.62
C GLY A 27 0.68 6.75 -3.71
N ALA A 28 1.78 6.13 -4.13
CA ALA A 28 1.72 5.01 -5.06
C ALA A 28 1.03 3.79 -4.42
N VAL A 29 0.34 3.00 -5.23
CA VAL A 29 -0.38 1.80 -4.81
C VAL A 29 0.01 0.67 -5.75
N ARG A 30 0.39 -0.46 -5.17
CA ARG A 30 0.51 -1.72 -5.88
C ARG A 30 -0.87 -2.32 -6.06
N ILE A 31 -1.27 -2.58 -7.30
CA ILE A 31 -2.56 -3.15 -7.69
C ILE A 31 -2.26 -4.40 -8.51
N ILE A 32 -2.72 -5.55 -8.00
CA ILE A 32 -2.62 -6.84 -8.66
C ILE A 32 -4.05 -7.26 -9.02
N ALA A 33 -4.35 -7.32 -10.31
CA ALA A 33 -5.59 -7.94 -10.79
C ALA A 33 -5.45 -9.46 -10.70
N THR A 34 -6.49 -10.15 -10.24
CA THR A 34 -6.54 -11.61 -10.15
C THR A 34 -7.81 -12.13 -10.82
N GLY A 35 -7.75 -13.35 -11.34
CA GLY A 35 -8.88 -14.02 -11.96
C GLY A 35 -9.22 -15.31 -11.22
N ALA A 36 -10.51 -15.57 -11.08
CA ALA A 36 -11.03 -16.80 -10.49
C ALA A 36 -10.60 -18.04 -11.30
N PRO A 37 -10.58 -19.24 -10.67
CA PRO A 37 -10.33 -20.52 -11.35
C PRO A 37 -11.12 -20.69 -12.65
N GLU A 38 -12.42 -20.38 -12.63
CA GLU A 38 -13.33 -20.52 -13.75
C GLU A 38 -13.04 -19.52 -14.88
N ALA A 39 -12.39 -18.40 -14.57
CA ALA A 39 -12.00 -17.37 -15.54
C ALA A 39 -10.62 -17.63 -16.15
N THR A 40 -9.72 -18.29 -15.44
CA THR A 40 -8.32 -18.51 -15.84
C THR A 40 -8.01 -19.96 -16.24
N ALA A 41 -8.93 -20.90 -15.99
CA ALA A 41 -8.74 -22.34 -16.10
C ALA A 41 -7.59 -22.89 -15.22
N LEU A 42 -7.28 -22.18 -14.14
CA LEU A 42 -6.33 -22.60 -13.10
C LEU A 42 -7.10 -23.16 -11.90
N ASP A 43 -6.38 -23.78 -10.96
CA ASP A 43 -6.96 -24.38 -9.75
C ASP A 43 -7.16 -23.37 -8.60
N CYS A 44 -6.68 -22.14 -8.78
CA CYS A 44 -6.70 -21.08 -7.79
C CYS A 44 -6.83 -19.69 -8.42
N TRP A 45 -7.16 -18.71 -7.58
CA TRP A 45 -7.08 -17.30 -7.95
C TRP A 45 -5.67 -16.95 -8.38
N SER A 46 -5.54 -16.40 -9.59
CA SER A 46 -4.24 -16.19 -10.22
C SER A 46 -4.11 -14.77 -10.75
N ALA A 47 -2.92 -14.19 -10.60
CA ALA A 47 -2.63 -12.85 -11.10
C ALA A 47 -2.87 -12.77 -12.62
N LEU A 48 -3.61 -11.74 -13.03
CA LEU A 48 -3.87 -11.38 -14.40
C LEU A 48 -2.76 -10.43 -14.85
N GLY A 49 -1.97 -10.85 -15.85
CA GLY A 49 -0.87 -10.07 -16.40
C GLY A 49 0.43 -10.87 -16.45
N HIS A 50 1.50 -10.23 -16.91
CA HIS A 50 2.84 -10.82 -16.91
C HIS A 50 3.57 -10.48 -15.61
N ALA A 51 4.37 -11.43 -15.10
CA ALA A 51 5.11 -11.27 -13.85
C ALA A 51 6.06 -10.05 -13.84
N GLU A 52 6.43 -9.55 -15.02
CA GLU A 52 7.36 -8.43 -15.21
C GLU A 52 6.69 -7.05 -15.16
N SER A 53 5.36 -6.96 -15.32
CA SER A 53 4.68 -5.66 -15.26
C SER A 53 4.71 -5.15 -13.81
N ARG A 54 5.35 -4.00 -13.60
CA ARG A 54 5.35 -3.32 -12.30
C ARG A 54 3.91 -2.95 -11.97
N GLY A 55 3.25 -3.74 -11.13
CA GLY A 55 1.89 -3.49 -10.67
C GLY A 55 1.76 -2.28 -9.75
N THR A 56 2.73 -1.35 -9.74
CA THR A 56 2.75 -0.17 -8.87
C THR A 56 2.42 1.06 -9.68
N PHE A 57 1.40 1.80 -9.24
CA PHE A 57 0.87 2.96 -9.94
C PHE A 57 0.80 4.17 -9.00
N GLY A 58 1.25 5.32 -9.46
CA GLY A 58 1.08 6.60 -8.78
C GLY A 58 -0.39 7.08 -8.82
N PRO A 59 -0.79 8.06 -7.97
CA PRO A 59 -2.18 8.52 -7.92
C PRO A 59 -2.77 8.99 -9.25
N GLN A 60 -1.95 9.61 -10.11
CA GLN A 60 -2.37 10.12 -11.43
C GLN A 60 -2.46 9.03 -12.51
N GLU A 61 -1.90 7.85 -12.21
CA GLU A 61 -1.84 6.70 -13.10
C GLU A 61 -3.03 5.76 -12.91
N ILE A 62 -3.77 5.94 -11.81
CA ILE A 62 -4.95 5.17 -11.44
C ILE A 62 -6.18 6.03 -11.70
N ARG A 63 -7.09 5.55 -12.55
CA ARG A 63 -8.33 6.26 -12.88
C ARG A 63 -9.50 5.30 -12.81
N LEU A 64 -10.56 5.75 -12.13
CA LEU A 64 -11.85 5.07 -12.09
C LEU A 64 -12.83 5.83 -12.98
N ALA A 65 -13.35 5.18 -14.02
CA ALA A 65 -14.29 5.76 -14.98
C ALA A 65 -15.56 4.91 -15.02
N GLY A 66 -16.52 5.22 -14.13
CA GLY A 66 -17.67 4.35 -13.91
C GLY A 66 -17.22 3.00 -13.37
N ASP A 67 -17.55 1.93 -14.08
CA ASP A 67 -17.16 0.55 -13.74
C ASP A 67 -15.89 0.10 -14.48
N GLU A 68 -15.00 1.02 -14.87
CA GLU A 68 -13.72 0.70 -15.48
C GLU A 68 -12.57 1.24 -14.61
N LEU A 69 -11.64 0.34 -14.24
CA LEU A 69 -10.38 0.69 -13.61
C LEU A 69 -9.28 0.74 -14.67
N LEU A 70 -8.67 1.90 -14.83
CA LEU A 70 -7.54 2.13 -15.71
C LEU A 70 -6.28 2.42 -14.87
N CYS A 71 -5.27 1.58 -15.02
CA CYS A 71 -3.97 1.72 -14.36
C CYS A 71 -2.87 1.81 -15.42
N MET A 72 -2.25 2.97 -15.61
CA MET A 72 -1.26 3.22 -16.66
C MET A 72 0.01 3.88 -16.09
N ALA A 73 1.06 3.08 -15.89
CA ALA A 73 2.34 3.52 -15.33
C ALA A 73 3.05 4.57 -16.20
N ALA A 74 3.83 5.46 -15.58
CA ALA A 74 4.47 6.62 -16.21
C ALA A 74 5.34 6.29 -17.44
N ARG A 75 5.57 7.34 -18.24
CA ARG A 75 6.38 7.36 -19.47
C ARG A 75 7.66 6.57 -19.31
N VAL A 76 7.87 5.59 -20.19
CA VAL A 76 9.21 5.04 -20.45
C VAL A 76 10.11 6.18 -20.96
N PRO A 77 11.24 6.46 -20.30
CA PRO A 77 12.17 7.49 -20.76
C PRO A 77 12.57 7.24 -22.22
N GLY A 78 12.36 8.21 -23.09
CA GLY A 78 12.63 8.10 -24.54
C GLY A 78 11.43 7.74 -25.41
N VAL A 79 10.28 7.35 -24.84
CA VAL A 79 9.04 7.05 -25.61
C VAL A 79 7.86 7.86 -25.04
N PRO A 80 7.68 9.13 -25.44
CA PRO A 80 6.78 10.07 -24.76
C PRO A 80 5.28 9.71 -24.76
N GLN A 81 4.87 8.67 -25.47
CA GLN A 81 3.46 8.24 -25.58
C GLN A 81 3.19 6.81 -25.09
N TYR A 82 4.23 5.98 -24.92
CA TYR A 82 4.03 4.62 -24.43
C TYR A 82 3.79 4.62 -22.92
N ARG A 83 2.82 3.83 -22.49
CA ARG A 83 2.47 3.56 -21.09
C ARG A 83 2.20 2.07 -20.97
N GLU A 84 2.77 1.46 -19.95
CA GLU A 84 2.47 0.07 -19.60
C GLU A 84 1.40 0.06 -18.50
N GLY A 85 0.54 -0.96 -18.48
CA GLY A 85 -0.54 -1.02 -17.52
C GLY A 85 -1.67 -1.93 -17.99
N PHE A 86 -2.85 -1.73 -17.42
CA PHE A 86 -4.05 -2.47 -17.77
C PHE A 86 -5.31 -1.61 -17.66
N SER A 87 -6.33 -2.04 -18.39
CA SER A 87 -7.71 -1.64 -18.11
C SER A 87 -8.51 -2.87 -17.70
N LEU A 88 -9.40 -2.71 -16.74
CA LEU A 88 -10.25 -3.77 -16.20
C LEU A 88 -11.67 -3.28 -16.03
N ALA A 89 -12.63 -3.96 -16.66
CA ALA A 89 -14.04 -3.80 -16.37
C ALA A 89 -14.34 -4.42 -15.00
N LEU A 90 -14.85 -3.61 -14.10
CA LEU A 90 -15.15 -3.94 -12.71
C LEU A 90 -16.52 -4.59 -12.60
N GLU A 91 -16.64 -5.54 -11.69
CA GLU A 91 -17.92 -6.15 -11.35
C GLU A 91 -18.72 -5.27 -10.39
N PRO A 92 -20.05 -5.48 -10.28
CA PRO A 92 -20.92 -4.68 -9.43
C PRO A 92 -20.39 -4.53 -8.01
N GLY A 93 -20.32 -3.28 -7.53
CA GLY A 93 -19.84 -2.94 -6.17
C GLY A 93 -18.33 -2.77 -6.05
N MET A 94 -17.52 -3.28 -6.98
CA MET A 94 -16.05 -3.13 -6.92
C MET A 94 -15.63 -1.67 -7.10
N ALA A 95 -16.26 -0.92 -8.02
CA ALA A 95 -15.97 0.50 -8.23
C ALA A 95 -16.21 1.34 -6.97
N GLN A 96 -17.30 1.07 -6.24
CA GLN A 96 -17.61 1.72 -4.98
C GLN A 96 -16.56 1.39 -3.91
N ALA A 97 -16.18 0.10 -3.78
CA ALA A 97 -15.15 -0.33 -2.85
C ALA A 97 -13.79 0.32 -3.16
N LEU A 98 -13.41 0.41 -4.44
CA LEU A 98 -12.20 1.10 -4.87
C LEU A 98 -12.25 2.59 -4.51
N GLY A 99 -13.36 3.28 -4.80
CA GLY A 99 -13.53 4.68 -4.43
C GLY A 99 -13.38 4.94 -2.93
N GLN A 100 -13.79 3.97 -2.09
CA GLN A 100 -13.63 4.04 -0.64
C GLN A 100 -12.18 3.79 -0.18
N TRP A 101 -11.52 2.77 -0.73
CA TRP A 101 -10.24 2.28 -0.21
C TRP A 101 -9.03 2.95 -0.85
N LEU A 102 -9.11 3.33 -2.12
CA LEU A 102 -7.98 3.89 -2.85
C LEU A 102 -7.40 5.15 -2.19
N PRO A 103 -8.20 6.14 -1.74
CA PRO A 103 -7.65 7.30 -1.04
C PRO A 103 -6.92 6.95 0.26
N ARG A 104 -7.38 5.91 0.97
CA ARG A 104 -6.75 5.45 2.21
C ARG A 104 -5.41 4.77 1.93
N LEU A 105 -5.35 3.95 0.89
CA LEU A 105 -4.11 3.29 0.45
C LEU A 105 -3.06 4.31 -0.01
N GLN A 106 -3.49 5.32 -0.79
CA GLN A 106 -2.64 6.43 -1.20
C GLN A 106 -2.17 7.27 0.01
N GLY A 107 -3.06 7.53 0.97
CA GLY A 107 -2.72 8.20 2.21
C GLY A 107 -1.68 7.43 3.04
N ALA A 108 -1.87 6.11 3.18
CA ALA A 108 -0.91 5.23 3.85
C ALA A 108 0.46 5.25 3.15
N SER A 109 0.49 5.18 1.82
CA SER A 109 1.73 5.25 1.05
C SER A 109 2.47 6.57 1.23
N ALA A 110 1.76 7.69 1.10
CA ALA A 110 2.34 9.02 1.28
C ALA A 110 2.90 9.20 2.70
N LEU A 111 2.16 8.73 3.71
CA LEU A 111 2.56 8.82 5.10
C LEU A 111 3.80 7.99 5.41
N ALA A 112 3.85 6.72 5.00
CA ALA A 112 5.01 5.88 5.26
C ALA A 112 6.28 6.43 4.58
N LYS A 113 6.18 6.93 3.34
CA LYS A 113 7.31 7.61 2.69
C LYS A 113 7.76 8.86 3.46
N ALA A 114 6.83 9.63 4.03
CA ALA A 114 7.17 10.77 4.88
C ALA A 114 7.85 10.35 6.20
N VAL A 115 7.42 9.24 6.81
CA VAL A 115 8.05 8.67 8.01
C VAL A 115 9.46 8.20 7.68
N LEU A 116 9.66 7.51 6.57
CA LEU A 116 10.98 7.03 6.14
C LEU A 116 11.94 8.18 5.81
N ALA A 117 11.46 9.25 5.16
CA ALA A 117 12.26 10.44 4.90
C ALA A 117 12.76 11.06 6.22
N ARG A 118 11.90 11.18 7.23
CA ARG A 118 12.28 11.71 8.55
C ARG A 118 13.22 10.78 9.31
N LEU A 119 12.99 9.47 9.24
CA LEU A 119 13.91 8.49 9.82
C LEU A 119 15.30 8.65 9.21
N ALA A 120 15.37 8.90 7.90
CA ALA A 120 16.63 9.11 7.21
C ALA A 120 17.32 10.42 7.63
N GLU A 121 16.59 11.53 7.70
CA GLU A 121 17.09 12.81 8.19
C GLU A 121 17.68 12.72 9.60
N ARG A 122 16.99 12.00 10.50
CA ARG A 122 17.40 11.87 11.90
C ARG A 122 18.60 10.94 12.06
N SER A 123 18.58 9.80 11.39
CA SER A 123 19.62 8.79 11.52
C SER A 123 20.88 9.15 10.71
N GLY A 124 20.79 10.14 9.81
CA GLY A 124 21.87 10.51 8.91
C GLY A 124 22.20 9.43 7.88
N ARG A 125 21.30 8.46 7.68
CA ARG A 125 21.43 7.34 6.74
C ARG A 125 20.07 7.02 6.13
N GLU A 126 20.05 6.31 5.01
CA GLU A 126 18.79 5.73 4.52
C GLU A 126 18.27 4.65 5.49
N ALA A 127 16.94 4.49 5.51
CA ALA A 127 16.29 3.42 6.25
C ALA A 127 16.74 2.07 5.67
N TRP A 128 17.00 1.10 6.55
CA TRP A 128 17.25 -0.27 6.11
C TRP A 128 15.97 -0.89 5.57
N PRO A 129 16.06 -1.89 4.66
CA PRO A 129 14.88 -2.53 4.08
C PRO A 129 13.86 -3.01 5.13
N GLN A 130 14.34 -3.60 6.23
CA GLN A 130 13.48 -4.10 7.30
C GLN A 130 12.80 -2.96 8.09
N GLU A 131 13.45 -1.81 8.22
CA GLU A 131 12.84 -0.62 8.82
C GLU A 131 11.75 -0.07 7.90
N ALA A 132 12.00 -0.05 6.59
CA ALA A 132 11.04 0.36 5.58
C ALA A 132 9.80 -0.53 5.56
N GLU A 133 9.98 -1.85 5.58
CA GLU A 133 8.88 -2.81 5.61
C GLU A 133 8.06 -2.71 6.91
N LEU A 134 8.73 -2.55 8.06
CA LEU A 134 8.04 -2.38 9.33
C LEU A 134 7.21 -1.07 9.38
N VAL A 135 7.79 0.04 8.93
CA VAL A 135 7.06 1.32 8.81
C VAL A 135 5.87 1.16 7.88
N ALA A 136 6.06 0.50 6.73
CA ALA A 136 4.99 0.20 5.78
C ALA A 136 3.83 -0.54 6.44
N GLU A 137 4.15 -1.61 7.17
CA GLU A 137 3.18 -2.48 7.83
C GLU A 137 2.41 -1.75 8.94
N VAL A 138 3.12 -1.03 9.82
CA VAL A 138 2.51 -0.28 10.92
C VAL A 138 1.61 0.82 10.40
N VAL A 139 2.08 1.61 9.43
CA VAL A 139 1.28 2.68 8.83
C VAL A 139 0.04 2.12 8.13
N SER A 140 0.19 1.01 7.40
CA SER A 140 -0.92 0.37 6.70
C SER A 140 -1.97 -0.13 7.70
N ARG A 141 -1.58 -0.84 8.76
CA ARG A 141 -2.49 -1.28 9.83
C ARG A 141 -3.18 -0.11 10.52
N ARG A 142 -2.44 0.97 10.79
CA ARG A 142 -3.02 2.16 11.42
C ARG A 142 -4.07 2.85 10.55
N VAL A 143 -3.81 2.97 9.26
CA VAL A 143 -4.69 3.69 8.32
C VAL A 143 -5.87 2.82 7.88
N LEU A 144 -5.62 1.54 7.59
CA LEU A 144 -6.62 0.61 7.05
C LEU A 144 -7.45 -0.03 8.16
N ASP A 145 -6.80 -0.54 9.20
CA ASP A 145 -7.45 -1.30 10.29
C ASP A 145 -7.81 -0.40 11.50
N ARG A 146 -7.34 0.86 11.51
CA ARG A 146 -7.57 1.84 12.59
C ARG A 146 -7.06 1.39 13.97
N LEU A 147 -6.02 0.55 14.00
CA LEU A 147 -5.40 0.11 15.24
C LEU A 147 -4.72 1.27 15.97
N ALA A 148 -4.49 1.17 17.27
CA ALA A 148 -3.53 2.07 17.91
C ALA A 148 -2.11 1.80 17.34
N VAL A 149 -1.18 2.75 17.49
CA VAL A 149 0.19 2.57 16.98
C VAL A 149 0.85 1.36 17.65
N ASP A 150 0.73 1.22 18.96
CA ASP A 150 1.28 0.07 19.71
C ASP A 150 0.69 -1.28 19.24
N ASP A 151 -0.63 -1.32 19.01
CA ASP A 151 -1.30 -2.51 18.48
C ASP A 151 -0.84 -2.83 17.05
N ALA A 152 -0.66 -1.81 16.21
CA ALA A 152 -0.15 -1.96 14.86
C ALA A 152 1.29 -2.52 14.85
N PHE A 153 2.15 -2.08 15.78
CA PHE A 153 3.48 -2.67 15.99
C PHE A 153 3.38 -4.12 16.44
N ALA A 154 2.57 -4.42 17.46
CA ALA A 154 2.42 -5.78 17.99
C ALA A 154 1.90 -6.78 16.94
N MET A 155 1.11 -6.30 15.98
CA MET A 155 0.53 -7.10 14.90
C MET A 155 1.35 -7.08 13.60
N ALA A 156 2.43 -6.31 13.51
CA ALA A 156 3.21 -6.19 12.29
C ALA A 156 3.88 -7.53 11.91
N THR A 157 3.71 -7.91 10.64
CA THR A 157 4.28 -9.12 10.03
C THR A 157 5.08 -8.81 8.78
N ASP A 158 6.09 -9.62 8.49
CA ASP A 158 6.89 -9.54 7.26
C ASP A 158 6.13 -10.05 6.02
N ALA A 159 6.85 -10.21 4.90
CA ALA A 159 6.29 -10.69 3.65
C ALA A 159 5.85 -12.16 3.74
N GLU A 160 6.52 -12.96 4.57
CA GLU A 160 6.22 -14.36 4.85
C GLU A 160 5.08 -14.54 5.85
N GLY A 161 4.60 -13.45 6.46
CA GLY A 161 3.54 -13.46 7.46
C GLY A 161 4.05 -13.79 8.87
N GLU A 162 5.36 -13.85 9.06
CA GLU A 162 5.98 -14.00 10.37
C GLU A 162 5.93 -12.65 11.09
N ARG A 163 5.65 -12.67 12.39
CA ARG A 163 5.67 -11.44 13.18
C ARG A 163 7.08 -10.88 13.14
N TYR A 164 7.21 -9.55 12.99
CA TYR A 164 8.52 -8.91 13.13
C TYR A 164 9.11 -9.08 14.55
N PHE A 165 8.25 -9.32 15.55
CA PHE A 165 8.59 -9.16 16.97
C PHE A 165 8.55 -10.39 17.91
N PRO A 166 8.60 -11.67 17.48
CA PRO A 166 8.80 -12.75 18.44
C PRO A 166 10.28 -12.88 18.89
N ARG A 167 11.27 -12.21 18.25
CA ARG A 167 12.72 -12.46 18.46
C ARG A 167 13.76 -11.34 18.23
N ARG A 168 13.44 -10.03 18.16
CA ARG A 168 14.47 -8.98 17.86
C ARG A 168 14.39 -7.72 18.74
N GLU A 169 15.01 -7.77 19.92
CA GLU A 169 15.05 -6.68 20.92
C GLU A 169 15.83 -5.42 20.46
N ALA A 170 16.90 -5.55 19.66
CA ALA A 170 17.74 -4.41 19.28
C ALA A 170 17.14 -3.49 18.18
N MET A 171 16.28 -4.03 17.30
CA MET A 171 15.59 -3.25 16.27
C MET A 171 14.40 -2.47 16.87
N TYR A 172 13.84 -3.02 17.96
CA TYR A 172 12.79 -2.41 18.75
C TYR A 172 13.28 -1.11 19.41
N GLU A 173 14.45 -1.07 20.05
CA GLU A 173 14.95 0.17 20.68
C GLU A 173 15.16 1.33 19.71
N ALA A 174 15.52 1.06 18.45
CA ALA A 174 15.75 2.10 17.45
C ALA A 174 14.46 2.70 16.85
N LEU A 175 13.40 1.89 16.72
CA LEU A 175 12.10 2.28 16.14
C LEU A 175 11.02 2.57 17.19
N HIS A 176 11.19 2.03 18.40
CA HIS A 176 10.38 2.25 19.59
C HIS A 176 11.05 3.29 20.51
N ASP A 177 12.04 4.02 20.01
CA ASP A 177 12.42 5.29 20.62
C ASP A 177 11.16 6.18 20.60
N ALA A 178 10.78 6.71 21.77
CA ALA A 178 9.48 7.34 22.01
C ALA A 178 9.12 8.42 20.97
N LEU A 179 10.13 9.02 20.33
CA LEU A 179 9.95 9.96 19.25
C LEU A 179 9.36 9.37 17.96
N VAL A 180 9.69 8.15 17.52
CA VAL A 180 9.14 7.60 16.26
C VAL A 180 7.66 7.25 16.43
N LEU A 181 7.29 6.68 17.59
CA LEU A 181 5.90 6.45 17.97
C LEU A 181 5.12 7.76 18.08
N GLN A 182 5.65 8.73 18.83
CA GLN A 182 5.04 10.04 19.00
C GLN A 182 4.95 10.80 17.67
N TRP A 183 5.87 10.57 16.73
CA TRP A 183 5.82 11.14 15.38
C TRP A 183 4.82 10.44 14.47
N LEU A 184 4.72 9.11 14.54
CA LEU A 184 3.67 8.38 13.85
C LEU A 184 2.31 8.89 14.34
N GLU A 185 2.11 8.99 15.65
CA GLU A 185 0.90 9.56 16.25
C GLU A 185 0.63 10.99 15.76
N GLN A 186 1.63 11.89 15.78
CA GLN A 186 1.48 13.27 15.31
C GLN A 186 1.22 13.37 13.80
N ALA A 187 1.83 12.52 12.99
CA ALA A 187 1.65 12.51 11.54
C ALA A 187 0.29 11.90 11.14
N LEU A 188 -0.28 11.04 11.99
CA LEU A 188 -1.56 10.37 11.81
C LEU A 188 -2.75 11.13 12.41
N ALA A 189 -2.53 11.97 13.44
CA ALA A 189 -3.57 12.75 14.11
C ALA A 189 -4.46 13.61 13.19
N PRO A 190 -3.95 14.26 12.12
CA PRO A 190 -4.79 15.03 11.19
C PRO A 190 -5.76 14.15 10.39
N GLN A 191 -5.40 12.89 10.11
CA GLN A 191 -6.27 11.97 9.37
C GLN A 191 -7.40 11.42 10.23
N ASP A 192 -7.17 11.22 11.53
CA ASP A 192 -8.24 10.85 12.46
C ASP A 192 -9.27 11.97 12.60
N ALA A 193 -8.83 13.23 12.63
CA ALA A 193 -9.74 14.38 12.68
C ALA A 193 -10.58 14.53 11.40
N ALA A 194 -9.98 14.30 10.23
CA ALA A 194 -10.70 14.32 8.95
C ALA A 194 -11.65 13.12 8.80
N ALA A 195 -11.26 11.93 9.28
CA ALA A 195 -12.10 10.73 9.26
C ALA A 195 -13.26 10.80 10.26
N GLN A 196 -13.07 11.45 11.41
CA GLN A 196 -14.13 11.69 12.41
C GLN A 196 -15.12 12.78 11.96
N ALA A 197 -14.67 13.77 11.19
CA ALA A 197 -15.55 14.81 10.64
C ALA A 197 -16.41 14.34 9.45
N ALA A 198 -16.06 13.19 8.85
CA ALA A 198 -16.76 12.60 7.70
C ALA A 198 -17.67 11.40 8.07
N ALA A 199 -17.74 11.04 9.36
CA ALA A 199 -18.59 9.99 9.92
C ALA A 199 -19.81 10.61 10.63
#